data_AF-A0A527HDK4-F1
#
_entry.id   AF-A0A527HDK4-F1
#
_cell.length_a   1.000
_cell.length_b   1.000
_cell.length_c   1.000
_cell.angle_alpha   90.00
_cell.angle_beta   90.00
_cell.angle_gamma   90.00
#
_symmetry.space_group_name_H-M   'P 1'
#
loop_
_entity.id
_entity.type
_entity.pdbx_description
1 polymer ?
#
loop_
_entity_poly.entity_id
_entity_poly.type
_entity_poly.pdbx_seq_one_letter_code
_entity_poly.pdbx_strand_id
1 'polypeptide(L)' 'MRDLHVSVVHGGHFPSFGKVRYRQLVDEYLAQKRQAGCHLRQP' A
#
# COMPACT_ATOMS: atom_id res chain seq x y z
N MET A 1 -1.02 -13.07 4.06
CA MET A 1 -1.01 -11.59 4.22
C MET A 1 -2.37 -10.95 3.92
N ARG A 2 -3.08 -11.32 2.84
CA ARG A 2 -4.36 -10.68 2.44
C ARG A 2 -5.52 -10.87 3.45
N ASP A 3 -5.46 -11.94 4.23
CA ASP A 3 -6.48 -12.35 5.21
C ASP A 3 -6.23 -11.86 6.63
N LEU A 4 -5.15 -11.09 6.84
CA LEU A 4 -4.93 -10.42 8.12
C LEU A 4 -6.07 -9.41 8.36
N HIS A 5 -6.60 -9.41 9.58
CA HIS A 5 -7.68 -8.49 9.96
C HIS A 5 -7.13 -7.09 10.29
N VAL A 6 -6.52 -6.45 9.27
CA VAL A 6 -5.92 -5.13 9.41
C VAL A 6 -7.02 -4.06 9.51
N SER A 7 -7.03 -3.32 10.61
CA SER A 7 -7.90 -2.14 10.77
C SER A 7 -7.22 -0.86 10.28
N VAL A 8 -5.95 -0.67 10.65
CA VAL A 8 -5.13 0.49 10.25
C VAL A 8 -3.70 0.05 9.96
N VAL A 9 -3.08 0.66 8.94
CA VAL A 9 -1.65 0.59 8.66
C VAL A 9 -1.06 1.96 8.96
N HIS A 10 -0.05 1.99 9.82
CA HIS A 10 0.68 3.21 10.14
C HIS A 10 1.72 3.48 9.05
N GLY A 11 1.51 4.55 8.28
CA GLY A 11 2.36 4.89 7.13
C GLY A 11 3.72 5.51 7.48
N GLY A 12 4.02 5.71 8.76
CA GLY A 12 5.23 6.42 9.21
C GLY A 12 5.23 7.86 8.70
N HIS A 13 6.08 8.16 7.71
CA HIS A 13 6.15 9.46 7.03
C HIS A 13 4.91 9.75 6.15
N PHE A 14 4.13 8.74 5.80
CA PHE A 14 2.91 8.87 5.00
C PHE A 14 1.65 8.78 5.87
N PRO A 15 0.50 9.32 5.41
CA PRO A 15 -0.76 9.17 6.12
C PRO A 15 -1.07 7.70 6.42
N SER A 16 -1.57 7.42 7.62
CA SER A 16 -2.10 6.10 7.96
C SER A 16 -3.31 5.79 7.09
N PHE A 17 -3.53 4.51 6.78
CA PHE A 17 -4.60 4.11 5.89
C PHE A 17 -5.26 2.80 6.34
N GLY A 18 -6.53 2.64 5.96
CA GLY A 18 -7.32 1.47 6.34
C GLY A 18 -7.14 0.26 5.43
N LYS A 19 -7.82 -0.82 5.80
CA LYS A 19 -7.86 -2.13 5.12
C LYS A 19 -8.04 -2.07 3.61
N VAL A 20 -8.94 -1.20 3.13
CA VAL A 20 -9.26 -1.06 1.70
C VAL A 20 -8.02 -0.61 0.93
N ARG A 21 -7.39 0.48 1.38
CA ARG A 21 -6.18 1.02 0.75
C ARG A 21 -5.02 0.04 0.84
N TYR A 22 -4.86 -0.65 1.97
CA TYR A 22 -3.86 -1.72 2.13
C TYR A 22 -3.95 -2.77 1.01
N ARG A 23 -5.16 -3.28 0.73
CA ARG A 23 -5.36 -4.29 -0.32
C ARG A 23 -5.07 -3.74 -1.72
N GLN A 24 -5.51 -2.52 -2.01
CA GLN A 24 -5.20 -1.87 -3.28
C GLN A 24 -3.69 -1.75 -3.50
N LEU A 25 -2.93 -1.32 -2.49
CA LEU A 25 -1.48 -1.18 -2.60
C LEU A 25 -0.80 -2.53 -2.90
N VAL A 26 -1.22 -3.59 -2.22
CA VAL A 26 -0.74 -4.96 -2.47
C VAL A 26 -1.03 -5.38 -3.92
N ASP A 27 -2.25 -5.16 -4.38
CA ASP A 27 -2.68 -5.59 -5.72
C ASP A 27 -1.94 -4.84 -6.82
N GLU A 28 -1.76 -3.52 -6.65
CA GLU A 28 -0.99 -2.70 -7.57
C GLU A 28 0.49 -3.10 -7.62
N TYR A 29 1.07 -3.45 -6.47
CA TYR A 29 2.45 -3.93 -6.39
C TYR A 29 2.62 -5.28 -7.13
N LEU A 30 1.71 -6.22 -6.89
CA LEU A 30 1.71 -7.52 -7.57
C LEU A 30 1.47 -7.37 -9.09
N ALA A 31 0.64 -6.41 -9.51
CA ALA A 31 0.42 -6.07 -10.91
C ALA A 31 1.57 -5.24 -11.52
N GLN A 32 2.69 -5.06 -10.82
CA GLN A 32 3.85 -4.27 -11.22
C GLN A 32 3.53 -2.81 -11.61
N LYS A 33 2.45 -2.25 -11.07
CA LYS A 33 2.08 -0.84 -11.28
C LYS A 33 2.90 0.13 -10.42
N ARG A 34 3.68 -0.40 -9.48
CA ARG A 34 4.60 0.36 -8.62
C ARG A 34 5.92 -0.38 -8.49
N GLN A 35 7.03 0.34 -8.46
CA GLN A 35 8.33 -0.27 -8.18
C GLN A 35 8.54 -0.49 -6.68
N ALA A 36 9.42 -1.42 -6.32
CA ALA A 36 9.86 -1.60 -4.93
C ALA A 36 10.47 -0.31 -4.39
N GLY A 37 10.00 0.16 -3.23
CA GLY A 37 10.48 1.40 -2.60
C GLY A 37 9.92 2.71 -3.18
N CYS A 38 8.90 2.66 -4.05
CA CYS A 38 8.40 3.87 -4.71
C CYS A 38 7.43 4.73 -3.86
N HIS A 39 7.81 5.98 -3.60
CA HIS A 39 6.97 7.08 -3.05
C HIS A 39 6.48 8.07 -4.13
N LEU A 40 6.59 7.67 -5.40
CA LEU A 40 6.79 8.49 -6.60
C LEU A 40 6.15 9.89 -6.65
N ARG A 41 6.88 10.79 -7.31
CA ARG A 41 6.32 11.38 -8.53
C ARG A 41 7.17 10.97 -9.73
N GLN A 42 6.56 10.24 -10.67
CA GLN A 42 7.11 9.98 -12.01
C GLN A 42 6.41 10.91 -13.01
N PRO A 43 7.07 11.25 -14.15
CA PRO A 43 6.79 12.42 -14.98
C PRO A 43 5.34 12.57 -15.46
#